data_AF-A0A821XPQ2-F1
#
_entry.id   AF-A0A821XPQ2-F1
#
_cell.length_a   1.000
_cell.length_b   1.000
_cell.length_c   1.000
_cell.angle_alpha   90.00
_cell.angle_beta   90.00
_cell.angle_gamma   90.00
#
_symmetry.space_group_name_H-M   'P 1'
#
loop_
_entity.id
_entity.type
_entity.pdbx_description
1 polymer ?
#
loop_
_entity_poly.entity_id
_entity_poly.type
_entity_poly.pdbx_seq_one_letter_code
_entity_poly.pdbx_strand_id
1 'polypeptide(L)'
;MFAFVLKVPNRQPWHANKLDHTMDGKNGYMFLVNVGNSGSSLFDSKISNLCIGRRYEFSAYLANVRKPSPKSAKPNVRFEVRTTAANKHIIATKNTGDIVETNEMTWLKYGLSFVAKNSSVVLLMISNVKSTSGNNLAIDDIELRVCPAIQPNLCPQ
;
A
#
# COMPACT_ATOMS: atom_id res chain seq x y z
N MET A 1 8.18 2.72 -14.55
CA MET A 1 9.07 3.60 -13.75
C MET A 1 8.75 3.36 -12.28
N PHE A 2 9.79 3.13 -11.48
CA PHE A 2 9.72 3.12 -10.03
C PHE A 2 10.98 3.78 -9.45
N ALA A 3 10.89 4.36 -8.26
CA ALA A 3 12.03 4.95 -7.55
C ALA A 3 11.71 5.13 -6.06
N PHE A 4 12.74 5.12 -5.21
CA PHE A 4 12.65 5.62 -3.84
C PHE A 4 13.07 7.09 -3.83
N VAL A 5 12.18 7.99 -3.40
CA VAL A 5 12.41 9.43 -3.46
C VAL A 5 11.96 10.12 -2.17
N LEU A 6 12.71 11.13 -1.74
CA LEU A 6 12.33 11.96 -0.60
C LEU A 6 11.18 12.93 -0.95
N LYS A 7 11.06 13.30 -2.22
CA LYS A 7 9.99 14.15 -2.72
C LYS A 7 9.56 13.78 -4.13
N VAL A 8 8.29 14.06 -4.46
CA VAL A 8 7.74 13.85 -5.80
C VAL A 8 8.55 14.67 -6.83
N PRO A 9 9.08 14.04 -7.89
CA PRO A 9 9.84 14.74 -8.93
C PRO A 9 9.03 15.86 -9.59
N ASN A 10 9.74 16.89 -10.08
CA ASN A 10 9.11 17.99 -10.80
C ASN A 10 8.68 17.53 -12.22
N ARG A 11 7.50 16.91 -12.29
CA ARG A 11 6.88 16.40 -13.52
C ARG A 11 5.41 16.79 -13.53
N GLN A 12 4.95 17.54 -14.52
CA GLN A 12 3.52 17.77 -14.67
C GLN A 12 2.81 16.52 -15.22
N PRO A 13 1.57 16.21 -14.79
CA PRO A 13 0.73 16.96 -13.85
C PRO A 13 0.80 16.41 -12.42
N TRP A 14 1.98 16.14 -11.86
CA TRP A 14 2.13 15.63 -10.50
C TRP A 14 2.19 16.74 -9.46
N HIS A 15 1.93 16.40 -8.21
CA HIS A 15 2.17 17.26 -7.06
C HIS A 15 3.68 17.36 -6.77
N ALA A 16 4.40 18.09 -7.64
CA ALA A 16 5.84 18.29 -7.56
C ALA A 16 6.29 18.81 -6.19
N ASN A 17 7.45 18.31 -5.73
CA ASN A 17 8.10 18.65 -4.47
C ASN A 17 7.34 18.30 -3.19
N LYS A 18 6.19 17.60 -3.26
CA LYS A 18 5.57 17.03 -2.06
C LYS A 18 6.48 15.98 -1.45
N LEU A 19 6.65 16.05 -0.14
CA LEU A 19 7.53 15.19 0.64
C LEU A 19 6.91 13.80 0.82
N ASP A 20 7.76 12.87 1.23
CA ASP A 20 7.38 11.57 1.78
C ASP A 20 6.50 11.73 3.03
N HIS A 21 5.93 10.62 3.51
CA HIS A 21 4.96 10.66 4.61
C HIS A 21 5.60 11.03 5.95
N THR A 22 6.93 10.89 6.09
CA THR A 22 7.70 11.40 7.25
C THR A 22 7.59 12.92 7.41
N MET A 23 7.45 13.66 6.29
CA MET A 23 7.25 15.12 6.22
C MET A 23 8.34 15.99 6.86
N ASP A 24 9.52 15.46 7.17
CA ASP A 24 10.62 16.22 7.78
C ASP A 24 11.59 16.84 6.74
N GLY A 25 11.48 16.39 5.48
CA GLY A 25 12.27 16.86 4.34
C GLY A 25 13.76 16.49 4.41
N LYS A 26 14.15 15.58 5.31
CA LYS A 26 15.55 15.23 5.58
C LYS A 26 15.78 13.72 5.71
N ASN A 27 14.81 12.98 6.22
CA ASN A 27 14.87 11.53 6.39
C ASN A 27 13.66 10.89 5.73
N GLY A 28 13.76 9.58 5.49
CA GLY A 28 12.69 8.83 4.83
C GLY A 28 12.69 8.95 3.31
N TYR A 29 12.04 7.99 2.67
CA TYR A 29 11.86 7.90 1.23
C TYR A 29 10.54 7.20 0.94
N MET A 30 9.73 7.79 0.06
CA MET A 30 8.55 7.11 -0.47
C MET A 30 8.95 6.21 -1.66
N PHE A 31 8.24 5.10 -1.82
CA PHE A 31 8.24 4.31 -3.04
C PHE A 31 7.28 4.92 -4.07
N LEU A 32 7.83 5.58 -5.08
CA LEU A 32 7.08 6.14 -6.19
C LEU A 32 7.01 5.16 -7.35
N VAL A 33 5.81 4.77 -7.77
CA VAL A 33 5.61 3.68 -8.73
C VAL A 33 4.49 3.99 -9.72
N ASN A 34 4.65 3.55 -10.97
CA ASN A 34 3.51 3.32 -11.86
C ASN A 34 2.95 1.94 -11.55
N VAL A 35 1.71 1.85 -11.07
CA VAL A 35 1.16 0.57 -10.59
C VAL A 35 0.85 -0.43 -11.71
N GLY A 36 1.13 -0.11 -12.98
CA GLY A 36 1.04 -1.03 -14.10
C GLY A 36 -0.39 -1.52 -14.36
N ASN A 37 -0.53 -2.79 -14.73
CA ASN A 37 -1.81 -3.42 -15.04
C ASN A 37 -2.31 -4.24 -13.85
N SER A 38 -3.61 -4.55 -13.84
CA SER A 38 -4.19 -5.49 -12.87
C SER A 38 -3.37 -6.78 -12.77
N GLY A 39 -3.05 -7.18 -11.53
CA GLY A 39 -2.20 -8.33 -11.22
C GLY A 39 -0.71 -8.01 -11.03
N SER A 40 -0.26 -6.79 -11.33
CA SER A 40 1.15 -6.39 -11.13
C SER A 40 1.49 -6.35 -9.64
N SER A 41 2.55 -7.04 -9.21
CA SER A 41 3.03 -7.00 -7.83
C SER A 41 3.78 -5.69 -7.55
N LEU A 42 3.37 -4.96 -6.51
CA LEU A 42 3.98 -3.72 -6.04
C LEU A 42 4.84 -3.95 -4.79
N PHE A 43 4.47 -4.94 -3.98
CA PHE A 43 5.20 -5.38 -2.80
C PHE A 43 4.94 -6.87 -2.60
N ASP A 44 5.99 -7.62 -2.30
CA ASP A 44 5.95 -9.06 -2.02
C ASP A 44 7.00 -9.34 -0.94
N SER A 45 6.55 -9.70 0.25
CA SER A 45 7.44 -10.01 1.37
C SER A 45 6.97 -11.20 2.17
N LYS A 46 7.87 -12.16 2.40
CA LYS A 46 7.65 -13.29 3.28
C LYS A 46 7.98 -12.90 4.71
N ILE A 47 7.00 -13.00 5.59
CA ILE A 47 7.16 -12.79 7.03
C ILE A 47 7.15 -14.14 7.74
N SER A 48 8.06 -14.32 8.68
CA SER A 48 8.20 -15.52 9.51
C SER A 48 8.14 -15.16 11.00
N ASN A 49 8.10 -16.17 11.86
CA ASN A 49 8.04 -16.02 13.32
C ASN A 49 6.79 -15.27 13.82
N LEU A 50 5.66 -15.40 13.12
CA LEU A 50 4.39 -14.92 13.62
C LEU A 50 3.89 -15.79 14.77
N CYS A 51 3.29 -15.14 15.77
CA CYS A 51 2.61 -15.82 16.85
C CYS A 51 1.24 -16.29 16.36
N ILE A 52 1.06 -17.61 16.25
CA ILE A 52 -0.21 -18.20 15.84
C ILE A 52 -1.34 -17.77 16.78
N GLY A 53 -2.50 -17.44 16.22
CA GLY A 53 -3.67 -16.95 16.96
C GLY A 53 -3.63 -15.45 17.28
N ARG A 54 -2.50 -14.76 17.06
CA ARG A 54 -2.45 -13.28 17.19
C ARG A 54 -3.02 -12.60 15.95
N ARG A 55 -3.65 -11.45 16.20
CA ARG A 55 -4.14 -10.55 15.14
C ARG A 55 -3.05 -9.55 14.77
N TYR A 56 -2.88 -9.36 13.47
CA TYR A 56 -1.94 -8.42 12.87
C TYR A 56 -2.67 -7.46 11.94
N GLU A 57 -2.12 -6.27 11.77
CA GLU A 57 -2.48 -5.33 10.71
C GLU A 57 -1.31 -5.22 9.73
N PHE A 58 -1.60 -5.40 8.45
CA PHE A 58 -0.70 -5.09 7.34
C PHE A 58 -1.23 -3.83 6.64
N SER A 59 -0.42 -2.77 6.63
CA SER A 59 -0.83 -1.46 6.12
C SER A 59 0.29 -0.70 5.44
N ALA A 60 -0.06 0.35 4.71
CA ALA A 60 0.85 1.35 4.18
C ALA A 60 0.12 2.68 4.00
N TYR A 61 0.86 3.78 3.92
CA TYR A 61 0.35 5.07 3.47
C TYR A 61 0.47 5.18 1.95
N LEU A 62 -0.63 5.53 1.29
CA LEU A 62 -0.70 5.65 -0.15
C LEU A 62 -1.18 7.06 -0.53
N ALA A 63 -0.61 7.63 -1.57
CA ALA A 63 -1.03 8.91 -2.11
C ALA A 63 -1.02 8.90 -3.64
N ASN A 64 -2.11 9.37 -4.24
CA ASN A 64 -2.15 9.64 -5.67
C ASN A 64 -1.28 10.88 -5.96
N VAL A 65 -0.22 10.70 -6.76
CA VAL A 65 0.73 11.78 -7.04
C VAL A 65 0.26 12.72 -8.13
N ARG A 66 -0.81 12.38 -8.86
CA ARG A 66 -1.36 13.22 -9.91
C ARG A 66 -2.37 14.23 -9.35
N LYS A 67 -2.31 15.43 -9.91
CA LYS A 67 -3.35 16.46 -9.76
C LYS A 67 -4.64 16.04 -10.51
N PRO A 68 -5.81 16.56 -10.12
CA PRO A 68 -7.08 16.15 -10.69
C PRO A 68 -7.15 16.32 -12.21
N SER A 69 -7.60 15.28 -12.90
CA SER A 69 -7.80 15.28 -14.34
C SER A 69 -8.99 14.41 -14.75
N PRO A 70 -9.87 14.90 -15.64
CA PRO A 70 -11.08 14.16 -16.04
C PRO A 70 -10.79 12.86 -16.80
N LYS A 71 -9.57 12.67 -17.30
CA LYS A 71 -9.16 11.50 -18.12
C LYS A 71 -8.17 10.57 -17.41
N SER A 72 -7.94 10.75 -16.12
CA SER A 72 -6.92 9.98 -15.38
C SER A 72 -7.44 8.64 -14.90
N ALA A 73 -6.66 7.57 -15.10
CA ALA A 73 -6.88 6.35 -14.36
C ALA A 73 -6.54 6.58 -12.89
N LYS A 74 -7.35 6.02 -12.00
CA LYS A 74 -7.12 6.10 -10.56
C LYS A 74 -6.33 4.86 -10.11
N PRO A 75 -5.22 5.01 -9.38
CA PRO A 75 -4.55 3.89 -8.75
C PRO A 75 -5.54 3.12 -7.86
N ASN A 76 -5.40 1.80 -7.83
CA ASN A 76 -6.22 0.90 -7.03
C ASN A 76 -5.33 -0.29 -6.66
N VAL A 77 -5.19 -0.54 -5.36
CA VAL A 77 -4.29 -1.56 -4.83
C VAL A 77 -5.11 -2.58 -4.05
N ARG A 78 -4.78 -3.85 -4.22
CA ARG A 78 -5.28 -4.95 -3.40
C ARG A 78 -4.20 -5.35 -2.42
N PHE A 79 -4.51 -5.22 -1.13
CA PHE A 79 -3.74 -5.84 -0.06
C PHE A 79 -4.15 -7.30 0.04
N GLU A 80 -3.18 -8.17 0.19
CA GLU A 80 -3.41 -9.61 0.27
C GLU A 80 -2.40 -10.27 1.20
N VAL A 81 -2.89 -11.20 2.02
CA VAL A 81 -2.06 -12.02 2.91
C VAL A 81 -2.29 -13.46 2.54
N ARG A 82 -1.22 -14.18 2.23
CA ARG A 82 -1.27 -15.58 1.79
C ARG A 82 -0.46 -16.48 2.71
N THR A 83 -0.81 -17.76 2.73
CA THR A 83 0.05 -18.79 3.33
C THR A 83 1.35 -18.93 2.53
N THR A 84 2.43 -19.33 3.19
CA THR A 84 3.71 -19.70 2.54
C THR A 84 3.72 -21.11 1.96
N ALA A 85 2.66 -21.89 2.17
CA ALA A 85 2.48 -23.22 1.59
C ALA A 85 2.39 -23.18 0.04
N ALA A 86 2.64 -24.32 -0.61
CA ALA A 86 2.72 -24.43 -2.07
C ALA A 86 1.47 -23.93 -2.81
N ASN A 87 0.29 -24.09 -2.20
CA ASN A 87 -1.00 -23.65 -2.74
C ASN A 87 -1.30 -22.15 -2.55
N LYS A 88 -0.47 -21.41 -1.79
CA LYS A 88 -0.55 -19.95 -1.58
C LYS A 88 -1.98 -19.47 -1.26
N HIS A 89 -2.70 -20.18 -0.39
CA HIS A 89 -4.06 -19.83 -0.01
C HIS A 89 -4.16 -18.42 0.57
N ILE A 90 -5.22 -17.70 0.19
CA ILE A 90 -5.51 -16.36 0.69
C ILE A 90 -6.06 -16.45 2.11
N ILE A 91 -5.42 -15.75 3.04
CA ILE A 91 -5.85 -15.61 4.44
C ILE A 91 -6.76 -14.39 4.58
N ALA A 92 -6.38 -13.28 3.96
CA ALA A 92 -7.14 -12.04 3.97
C ALA A 92 -6.86 -11.23 2.70
N THR A 93 -7.84 -10.46 2.26
CA THR A 93 -7.69 -9.53 1.15
C THR A 93 -8.59 -8.31 1.33
N LYS A 94 -8.12 -7.13 0.88
CA LYS A 94 -8.90 -5.89 0.86
C LYS A 94 -8.44 -5.03 -0.31
N ASN A 95 -9.40 -4.51 -1.08
CA ASN A 95 -9.13 -3.49 -2.09
C ASN A 95 -9.17 -2.10 -1.44
N THR A 96 -8.28 -1.20 -1.86
CA THR A 96 -8.35 0.22 -1.48
C THR A 96 -9.56 0.92 -2.08
N GLY A 97 -10.10 0.38 -3.17
CA GLY A 97 -10.90 1.17 -4.10
C GLY A 97 -10.01 2.14 -4.88
N ASP A 98 -10.64 3.02 -5.65
CA ASP A 98 -9.91 4.02 -6.42
C ASP A 98 -9.33 5.10 -5.49
N ILE A 99 -8.02 5.31 -5.55
CA ILE A 99 -7.33 6.37 -4.83
C ILE A 99 -7.44 7.64 -5.70
N VAL A 100 -8.48 8.42 -5.41
CA VAL A 100 -8.85 9.60 -6.19
C VAL A 100 -7.77 10.69 -6.13
N GLU A 101 -7.62 11.41 -7.24
CA GLU A 101 -6.81 12.62 -7.28
C GLU A 101 -7.47 13.72 -6.43
N THR A 102 -6.65 14.56 -5.82
CA THR A 102 -7.07 15.66 -4.94
C THR A 102 -6.31 16.92 -5.31
N ASN A 103 -6.81 18.11 -4.96
CA ASN A 103 -6.13 19.37 -5.28
C ASN A 103 -4.76 19.48 -4.59
N GLU A 104 -4.64 18.87 -3.41
CA GLU A 104 -3.41 18.73 -2.64
C GLU A 104 -3.11 17.26 -2.40
N MET A 105 -1.86 16.83 -2.61
CA MET A 105 -1.45 15.46 -2.37
C MET A 105 -1.74 15.06 -0.92
N THR A 106 -2.58 14.06 -0.75
CA THR A 106 -3.02 13.58 0.56
C THR A 106 -2.57 12.13 0.74
N TRP A 107 -1.91 11.86 1.87
CA TRP A 107 -1.57 10.51 2.30
C TRP A 107 -2.74 9.90 3.06
N LEU A 108 -3.13 8.69 2.67
CA LEU A 108 -4.18 7.94 3.35
C LEU A 108 -3.66 6.55 3.73
N LYS A 109 -3.95 6.12 4.95
CA LYS A 109 -3.59 4.78 5.42
C LYS A 109 -4.54 3.76 4.83
N TYR A 110 -4.00 2.74 4.19
CA TYR A 110 -4.74 1.57 3.72
C TYR A 110 -4.13 0.30 4.29
N GLY A 111 -4.95 -0.74 4.42
CA GLY A 111 -4.48 -2.01 4.93
C GLY A 111 -5.61 -2.96 5.25
N LEU A 112 -5.23 -4.10 5.81
CA LEU A 112 -6.17 -5.11 6.30
C LEU A 112 -5.64 -5.73 7.59
N SER A 113 -6.55 -6.37 8.33
CA SER A 113 -6.19 -7.14 9.51
C SER A 113 -6.43 -8.62 9.26
N PHE A 114 -5.59 -9.48 9.86
CA PHE A 114 -5.73 -10.92 9.78
C PHE A 114 -5.29 -11.59 11.08
N VAL A 115 -5.79 -12.80 11.33
CA VAL A 115 -5.29 -13.66 12.42
C VAL A 115 -4.28 -14.63 11.82
N ALA A 116 -3.09 -14.71 12.40
CA ALA A 116 -2.05 -15.62 11.95
C ALA A 116 -2.46 -17.07 12.22
N LYS A 117 -2.80 -17.82 11.16
CA LYS A 117 -3.06 -19.27 11.22
C LYS A 117 -1.78 -20.09 11.09
N ASN A 118 -0.70 -19.47 10.63
CA ASN A 118 0.61 -20.07 10.42
C ASN A 118 1.67 -19.14 11.00
N SER A 119 2.84 -19.69 11.34
CA SER A 119 3.99 -18.91 11.80
C SER A 119 4.68 -18.12 10.68
N SER A 120 4.25 -18.29 9.43
CA SER A 120 4.73 -17.51 8.29
C SER A 120 3.62 -17.24 7.27
N VAL A 121 3.69 -16.06 6.65
CA VAL A 121 2.77 -15.58 5.61
C VAL A 121 3.54 -14.83 4.53
N VAL A 122 2.91 -14.60 3.39
CA VAL A 122 3.36 -13.66 2.37
C VAL A 122 2.43 -12.45 2.39
N LEU A 123 2.98 -11.26 2.52
CA LEU A 123 2.28 -9.99 2.42
C LEU A 123 2.45 -9.43 1.01
N LEU A 124 1.33 -9.05 0.39
CA LEU A 124 1.29 -8.61 -1.00
C LEU A 124 0.52 -7.29 -1.12
N MET A 125 1.09 -6.36 -1.90
CA MET A 125 0.32 -5.28 -2.51
C MET A 125 0.32 -5.49 -4.02
N ILE A 126 -0.88 -5.60 -4.60
CA ILE A 126 -1.07 -5.96 -6.00
C ILE A 126 -1.89 -4.85 -6.66
N SER A 127 -1.48 -4.41 -7.84
CA SER A 127 -2.29 -3.49 -8.64
C SER A 127 -3.60 -4.14 -9.05
N ASN A 128 -4.69 -3.40 -8.91
CA ASN A 128 -6.03 -3.77 -9.37
C ASN A 128 -6.55 -2.76 -10.41
N VAL A 129 -5.65 -2.00 -11.04
CA VAL A 129 -6.01 -0.95 -11.99
C VAL A 129 -6.38 -1.56 -13.34
N LYS A 130 -7.50 -1.10 -13.91
CA LYS A 130 -8.01 -1.54 -15.22
C LYS A 130 -7.41 -0.78 -16.42
N SER A 131 -6.73 0.34 -16.17
CA SER A 131 -6.18 1.25 -17.18
C SER A 131 -4.69 1.51 -16.94
N THR A 132 -3.95 1.81 -18.01
CA THR A 132 -2.49 1.82 -18.04
C THR A 132 -1.87 3.22 -17.94
N SER A 133 -2.67 4.29 -17.94
CA SER A 133 -2.20 5.68 -17.96
C SER A 133 -2.76 6.52 -16.82
N GLY A 134 -1.89 7.22 -16.10
CA GLY A 134 -2.27 8.13 -15.00
C GLY A 134 -2.28 7.49 -13.61
N ASN A 135 -1.99 6.20 -13.49
CA ASN A 135 -2.04 5.42 -12.26
C ASN A 135 -0.74 5.47 -11.42
N ASN A 136 -0.05 6.61 -11.40
CA ASN A 136 1.14 6.78 -10.57
C ASN A 136 0.74 6.92 -9.09
N LEU A 137 1.47 6.24 -8.22
CA LEU A 137 1.19 6.15 -6.80
C LEU A 137 2.49 6.34 -6.01
N ALA A 138 2.40 7.06 -4.92
CA ALA A 138 3.42 7.04 -3.87
C ALA A 138 2.96 6.12 -2.75
N ILE A 139 3.87 5.28 -2.26
CA ILE A 139 3.65 4.33 -1.17
C ILE A 139 4.72 4.58 -0.13
N ASP A 140 4.33 4.66 1.13
CA ASP A 140 5.25 4.88 2.24
C ASP A 140 4.81 4.08 3.47
N ASP A 141 5.71 3.96 4.44
CA ASP A 141 5.42 3.38 5.77
C ASP A 141 4.70 2.01 5.70
N ILE A 142 5.22 1.10 4.88
CA ILE A 142 4.73 -0.28 4.80
C ILE A 142 5.01 -0.98 6.13
N GLU A 143 3.95 -1.33 6.85
CA GLU A 143 4.02 -1.80 8.23
C GLU A 143 3.26 -3.12 8.41
N LEU A 144 3.86 -4.04 9.18
CA LEU A 144 3.15 -5.13 9.83
C LEU A 144 3.24 -4.93 11.34
N ARG A 145 2.10 -4.74 12.00
CA ARG A 145 2.04 -4.57 13.46
C ARG A 145 1.12 -5.58 14.13
N VAL A 146 1.40 -5.90 15.39
CA VAL A 146 0.51 -6.71 16.24
C VAL A 146 -0.62 -5.81 16.74
N CYS A 147 -1.87 -6.28 16.66
CA CYS A 147 -2.99 -5.55 17.23
C CYS A 147 -3.10 -5.82 18.74
N PRO A 148 -3.43 -4.81 19.57
CA PRO A 148 -3.57 -4.99 21.02
C PRO A 148 -4.57 -6.11 21.36
N ALA A 149 -4.23 -6.94 22.34
CA ALA A 149 -5.04 -8.11 22.72
C ALA A 149 -6.36 -7.74 23.43
N ILE A 150 -6.57 -6.48 23.80
CA ILE A 150 -7.58 -6.11 24.79
C ILE A 150 -8.99 -5.98 24.19
N GLN A 151 -9.19 -5.98 22.86
CA GLN A 151 -10.56 -6.02 22.29
C GLN A 151 -10.66 -6.88 21.02
N PRO A 152 -11.69 -7.74 20.88
CA PRO A 152 -11.89 -8.58 19.70
C PRO A 152 -12.00 -7.83 18.36
N ASN A 153 -12.27 -6.52 18.39
CA ASN A 153 -12.70 -5.72 17.23
C ASN A 153 -11.79 -4.52 16.90
N LEU A 154 -10.62 -4.35 17.52
CA LEU A 154 -9.79 -3.16 17.32
C LEU A 154 -8.36 -3.51 16.90
N CYS A 155 -8.15 -3.69 15.60
CA CYS A 155 -7.14 -2.86 14.96
C CYS A 155 -7.94 -1.61 14.53
N PRO A 156 -7.90 -0.46 15.24
CA PRO A 156 -8.57 0.73 14.74
C PRO A 156 -8.02 0.99 13.33
N GLN A 157 -8.92 1.03 12.34
CA GLN A 157 -8.63 1.50 10.99
C GLN A 157 -8.50 3.01 11.00
#